data_AF-A0A382EYG3-F1
#
_entry.id   AF-A0A382EYG3-F1
#
_cell.length_a   1.000
_cell.length_b   1.000
_cell.length_c   1.000
_cell.angle_alpha   90.00
_cell.angle_beta   90.00
_cell.angle_gamma   90.00
#
_symmetry.space_group_name_H-M   'P 1'
#
loop_
_entity.id
_entity.type
_entity.pdbx_description
1 polymer ?
#
loop_
_entity_poly.entity_id
_entity_poly.type
_entity_poly.pdbx_seq_one_letter_code
_entity_poly.pdbx_strand_id
1 'polypeptide(L)'
;YEYSVSLIGATMIVKFSSTLFTYDSLSIKLDASKIKSSFGYGLDGNGDGTPGDDFTIIKKVYMAVDYDYSGTITASDVSLFVDYFKNNTTEWEPAPVIAGTVPYVKILPDGKYDIDDMLTFVQFGNWYLQGAAGKVADDIGNTPISLDTTIQSKDYTVSFSELTQAIEVYVKYDPLKLTPIIEPTSGEINLGHHDTEKGIISLIVYNPSDENIRLKWNQLDKKSESDISVLVKTTDQNGQETVKRTMLKVISVPSEFALHDNYPNPFNPTTTFRFDVPEVSDVTLSIYNLLGQKVRTFNYQNTSAGYHSVTWDATNDLGEQVGAGVYLYQLQTKNFVKTRKMVLLK
;
A
#
# COMPACT_ATOMS: atom_id res chain seq x y z
N TYR A 1 20.57 36.08 1.95
CA TYR A 1 20.14 36.40 0.57
C TYR A 1 20.09 37.90 0.43
N GLU A 2 20.65 38.48 -0.63
CA GLU A 2 20.35 39.88 -0.92
C GLU A 2 18.93 39.96 -1.47
N TYR A 3 18.19 40.99 -1.07
CA TYR A 3 16.83 41.19 -1.51
C TYR A 3 16.51 42.69 -1.58
N SER A 4 15.52 43.02 -2.39
CA SER A 4 14.91 44.35 -2.46
C SER A 4 13.43 44.23 -2.17
N VAL A 5 12.87 45.25 -1.51
CA VAL A 5 11.44 45.35 -1.27
C VAL A 5 10.90 46.56 -2.01
N SER A 6 9.84 46.38 -2.78
CA SER A 6 9.09 47.47 -3.40
C SER A 6 7.61 47.38 -3.04
N LEU A 7 6.93 48.52 -3.11
CA LEU A 7 5.49 48.64 -2.85
C LEU A 7 4.81 49.12 -4.13
N ILE A 8 3.80 48.38 -4.58
CA ILE A 8 2.93 48.76 -5.69
C ILE A 8 1.49 48.75 -5.17
N GLY A 9 0.94 49.93 -4.88
CA GLY A 9 -0.35 50.06 -4.21
C GLY A 9 -0.34 49.39 -2.83
N ALA A 10 -1.24 48.43 -2.60
CA ALA A 10 -1.32 47.64 -1.38
C ALA A 10 -0.46 46.35 -1.43
N THR A 11 0.30 46.14 -2.50
CA THR A 11 1.11 44.93 -2.70
C THR A 11 2.57 45.19 -2.35
N MET A 12 3.11 44.41 -1.41
CA MET A 12 4.54 44.36 -1.13
C MET A 12 5.19 43.27 -1.98
N ILE A 13 6.20 43.64 -2.78
CA ILE A 13 6.98 42.74 -3.61
C ILE A 13 8.36 42.59 -2.97
N VAL A 14 8.70 41.36 -2.58
CA VAL A 14 10.04 41.01 -2.12
C VAL A 14 10.75 40.27 -3.24
N LYS A 15 11.80 40.87 -3.79
CA LYS A 15 12.60 40.29 -4.87
C LYS A 15 13.96 39.90 -4.35
N PHE A 16 14.31 38.62 -4.48
CA PHE A 16 15.62 38.08 -4.10
C PHE A 16 16.59 38.19 -5.27
N SER A 17 17.87 38.41 -4.99
CA SER A 17 18.93 38.45 -6.01
C SER A 17 19.32 37.05 -6.53
N SER A 18 18.94 36.00 -5.80
CA SER A 18 19.13 34.60 -6.16
C SER A 18 17.92 33.78 -5.75
N THR A 19 17.76 32.60 -6.33
CA THR A 19 16.76 31.63 -5.88
C THR A 19 17.05 31.14 -4.45
N LEU A 20 15.98 30.78 -3.76
CA LEU A 20 16.01 30.27 -2.39
C LEU A 20 16.15 28.74 -2.40
N PHE A 21 16.67 28.18 -1.32
CA PHE A 21 16.62 26.73 -1.13
C PHE A 21 15.18 26.28 -0.89
N THR A 22 14.77 25.18 -1.51
CA THR A 22 13.54 24.47 -1.16
C THR A 22 13.55 24.06 0.31
N TYR A 23 12.37 23.97 0.94
CA TYR A 23 12.16 23.78 2.38
C TYR A 23 12.67 24.89 3.31
N ASP A 24 13.19 26.00 2.77
CA ASP A 24 13.45 27.21 3.56
C ASP A 24 12.13 27.94 3.88
N SER A 25 12.19 28.96 4.74
CA SER A 25 11.04 29.80 5.05
C SER A 25 11.41 31.28 5.08
N LEU A 26 10.54 32.10 4.50
CA LEU A 26 10.60 33.55 4.58
C LEU A 26 9.66 34.04 5.67
N SER A 27 10.20 34.67 6.69
CA SER A 27 9.41 35.38 7.71
C SER A 27 9.38 36.87 7.39
N ILE A 28 8.18 37.39 7.16
CA ILE A 28 7.91 38.82 6.97
C ILE A 28 7.26 39.33 8.24
N LYS A 29 7.89 40.28 8.90
CA LYS A 29 7.42 40.86 10.15
C LYS A 29 7.08 42.35 9.96
N LEU A 30 5.85 42.72 10.27
CA LEU A 30 5.40 44.10 10.39
C LEU A 30 5.59 44.54 11.84
N ASP A 31 6.51 45.49 12.02
CA ASP A 31 6.90 46.04 13.33
C ASP A 31 5.82 47.01 13.85
N ALA A 32 5.10 46.60 14.89
CA ALA A 32 4.01 47.34 15.48
C ALA A 32 4.45 48.70 16.06
N SER A 33 5.71 48.82 16.46
CA SER A 33 6.26 50.10 16.96
C SER A 33 6.35 51.17 15.87
N LYS A 34 6.34 50.76 14.59
CA LYS A 34 6.52 51.64 13.42
C LYS A 34 5.24 51.85 12.61
N ILE A 35 4.16 51.16 12.96
CA ILE A 35 2.92 51.15 12.19
C ILE A 35 1.78 51.68 13.05
N LYS A 36 1.05 52.65 12.51
CA LYS A 36 -0.19 53.16 13.07
C LYS A 36 -1.23 53.29 11.97
N SER A 37 -2.50 53.08 12.32
CA SER A 37 -3.62 53.44 11.45
C SER A 37 -3.67 54.96 11.20
N SER A 38 -4.46 55.39 10.21
CA SER A 38 -4.74 56.80 9.96
C SER A 38 -5.37 57.53 11.16
N PHE A 39 -5.95 56.79 12.10
CA PHE A 39 -6.53 57.30 13.33
C PHE A 39 -5.58 57.23 14.54
N GLY A 40 -4.34 56.77 14.36
CA GLY A 40 -3.30 56.74 15.40
C GLY A 40 -3.26 55.48 16.27
N TYR A 41 -4.19 54.54 16.09
CA TYR A 41 -4.15 53.23 16.76
C TYR A 41 -2.96 52.39 16.28
N GLY A 42 -2.29 51.71 17.21
CA GLY A 42 -1.21 50.77 16.91
C GLY A 42 -1.70 49.53 16.17
N LEU A 43 -0.76 48.79 15.60
CA LEU A 43 -1.04 47.48 14.99
C LEU A 43 -1.44 46.46 16.06
N ASP A 44 -2.48 45.69 15.79
CA ASP A 44 -2.88 44.48 16.53
C ASP A 44 -2.53 43.28 15.65
N GLY A 45 -1.28 42.85 15.72
CA GLY A 45 -0.73 41.84 14.82
C GLY A 45 -1.11 40.40 15.15
N ASN A 46 -1.63 40.13 16.35
CA ASN A 46 -2.11 38.80 16.74
C ASN A 46 -3.65 38.69 16.71
N GLY A 47 -4.36 39.82 16.56
CA GLY A 47 -5.81 39.90 16.47
C GLY A 47 -6.52 39.69 17.80
N ASP A 48 -5.87 39.96 18.93
CA ASP A 48 -6.44 39.75 20.26
C ASP A 48 -7.26 40.96 20.77
N GLY A 49 -7.30 42.05 20.00
CA GLY A 49 -8.00 43.29 20.34
C GLY A 49 -7.13 44.31 21.09
N THR A 50 -5.88 43.99 21.38
CA THR A 50 -4.91 44.86 22.07
C THR A 50 -3.85 45.36 21.08
N PRO A 51 -3.75 46.67 20.84
CA PRO A 51 -2.69 47.22 19.99
C PRO A 51 -1.30 47.12 20.65
N GLY A 52 -0.28 46.76 19.87
CA GLY A 52 1.11 46.69 20.32
C GLY A 52 1.89 45.51 19.76
N ASP A 53 1.20 44.54 19.19
CA ASP A 53 1.79 43.27 18.73
C ASP A 53 2.15 43.28 17.25
N ASP A 54 3.31 42.73 16.95
CA ASP A 54 3.82 42.59 15.59
C ASP A 54 2.98 41.59 14.79
N PHE A 55 2.79 41.85 13.49
CA PHE A 55 2.16 40.89 12.59
C PHE A 55 3.25 40.13 11.82
N THR A 56 3.23 38.80 11.86
CA THR A 56 4.24 37.97 11.18
C THR A 56 3.57 37.01 10.19
N ILE A 57 4.03 37.04 8.94
CA ILE A 57 3.69 36.06 7.91
C ILE A 57 4.90 35.17 7.67
N ILE A 58 4.71 33.86 7.67
CA ILE A 58 5.72 32.89 7.26
C ILE A 58 5.30 32.29 5.91
N LYS A 59 6.18 32.35 4.91
CA LYS A 59 6.02 31.72 3.60
C LYS A 59 7.06 30.61 3.45
N LYS A 60 6.62 29.39 3.14
CA LYS A 60 7.53 28.27 2.85
C LYS A 60 8.00 28.35 1.40
N VAL A 61 9.25 27.94 1.17
CA VAL A 61 9.75 27.66 -0.18
C VAL A 61 9.42 26.19 -0.48
N TYR A 62 8.42 25.96 -1.30
CA TYR A 62 7.93 24.62 -1.63
C TYR A 62 8.87 23.88 -2.58
N MET A 63 8.62 22.58 -2.77
CA MET A 63 9.32 21.80 -3.79
C MET A 63 8.95 22.33 -5.17
N ALA A 64 9.89 22.31 -6.11
CA ALA A 64 9.66 22.83 -7.46
C ALA A 64 8.62 22.03 -8.27
N VAL A 65 8.30 20.83 -7.79
CA VAL A 65 7.52 19.81 -8.47
C VAL A 65 6.22 19.49 -7.72
N ASP A 66 5.95 20.25 -6.66
CA ASP A 66 4.73 20.21 -5.85
C ASP A 66 3.83 21.36 -6.36
N TYR A 67 3.01 21.03 -7.35
CA TYR A 67 2.28 22.01 -8.15
C TYR A 67 1.06 22.57 -7.41
N ASP A 68 0.52 21.78 -6.48
CA ASP A 68 -0.63 22.17 -5.67
C ASP A 68 -0.25 22.71 -4.27
N TYR A 69 1.06 22.74 -3.96
CA TYR A 69 1.61 23.23 -2.70
C TYR A 69 1.13 22.45 -1.47
N SER A 70 0.76 21.18 -1.67
CA SER A 70 0.35 20.26 -0.61
C SER A 70 1.51 19.87 0.31
N GLY A 71 2.76 20.04 -0.15
CA GLY A 71 3.95 19.52 0.51
C GLY A 71 4.18 18.03 0.24
N THR A 72 3.46 17.46 -0.71
CA THR A 72 3.54 16.07 -1.18
C THR A 72 3.82 16.01 -2.68
N ILE A 73 4.26 14.86 -3.19
CA ILE A 73 4.39 14.62 -4.63
C ILE A 73 3.53 13.42 -4.96
N THR A 74 2.39 13.67 -5.59
CA THR A 74 1.34 12.68 -5.84
C THR A 74 1.14 12.42 -7.34
N ALA A 75 0.25 11.49 -7.68
CA ALA A 75 -0.18 11.30 -9.07
C ALA A 75 -0.71 12.59 -9.73
N SER A 76 -1.30 13.50 -8.95
CA SER A 76 -1.83 14.78 -9.44
C SER A 76 -0.70 15.73 -9.85
N ASP A 77 0.41 15.79 -9.10
CA ASP A 77 1.60 16.56 -9.46
C ASP A 77 2.28 16.02 -10.72
N VAL A 78 2.36 14.69 -10.86
CA VAL A 78 2.87 14.07 -12.09
C VAL A 78 1.98 14.44 -13.28
N SER A 79 0.66 14.44 -13.09
CA SER A 79 -0.28 14.81 -14.16
C SER A 79 -0.06 16.25 -14.63
N LEU A 80 0.02 17.18 -13.68
CA LEU A 80 0.28 18.61 -13.96
C LEU A 80 1.64 18.82 -14.62
N PHE A 81 2.69 18.17 -14.14
CA PHE A 81 4.02 18.22 -14.77
C PHE A 81 3.96 17.83 -16.24
N VAL A 82 3.35 16.68 -16.56
CA VAL A 82 3.29 16.20 -17.94
C VAL A 82 2.46 17.14 -18.82
N ASP A 83 1.34 17.64 -18.31
CA ASP A 83 0.49 18.56 -19.06
C ASP A 83 1.22 19.88 -19.34
N TYR A 84 1.94 20.44 -18.37
CA TYR A 84 2.76 21.64 -18.57
C TYR A 84 3.96 21.40 -19.48
N PHE A 85 4.61 20.25 -19.37
CA PHE A 85 5.72 19.85 -20.24
C PHE A 85 5.25 19.71 -21.69
N LYS A 86 4.15 18.99 -21.94
CA LYS A 86 3.57 18.81 -23.29
C LYS A 86 3.10 20.12 -23.91
N ASN A 87 2.57 21.04 -23.09
CA ASN A 87 2.09 22.35 -23.54
C ASN A 87 3.17 23.46 -23.51
N ASN A 88 4.40 23.14 -23.10
CA ASN A 88 5.51 24.09 -22.94
C ASN A 88 5.12 25.34 -22.10
N THR A 89 4.47 25.12 -20.95
CA THR A 89 3.93 26.18 -20.06
C THR A 89 4.99 26.67 -19.07
N THR A 90 5.97 27.45 -19.54
CA THR A 90 7.18 27.84 -18.78
C THR A 90 6.94 28.59 -17.46
N GLU A 91 5.72 29.06 -17.20
CA GLU A 91 5.35 29.69 -15.91
C GLU A 91 5.45 28.71 -14.73
N TRP A 92 5.36 27.41 -15.00
CA TRP A 92 5.29 26.35 -13.99
C TRP A 92 6.44 25.36 -14.10
N GLU A 93 7.54 25.72 -14.77
CA GLU A 93 8.68 24.82 -14.91
C GLU A 93 9.36 24.52 -13.55
N PRO A 94 9.69 23.25 -13.23
CA PRO A 94 10.46 22.89 -12.03
C PRO A 94 11.86 23.49 -12.01
N ALA A 95 12.39 23.80 -13.19
CA ALA A 95 13.70 24.34 -13.45
C ALA A 95 14.87 23.39 -13.11
N PRO A 96 16.05 23.57 -13.76
CA PRO A 96 17.26 22.83 -13.42
C PRO A 96 17.73 23.06 -11.99
N VAL A 97 18.18 21.99 -11.32
CA VAL A 97 18.88 22.09 -10.02
C VAL A 97 20.30 22.64 -10.24
N ILE A 98 20.60 23.78 -9.62
CA ILE A 98 21.91 24.44 -9.75
C ILE A 98 22.82 24.29 -8.51
N ALA A 99 22.25 23.93 -7.35
CA ALA A 99 23.02 23.69 -6.13
C ALA A 99 22.22 22.88 -5.09
N GLY A 100 22.93 22.18 -4.21
CA GLY A 100 22.34 21.41 -3.12
C GLY A 100 22.02 19.97 -3.49
N THR A 101 21.24 19.31 -2.63
CA THR A 101 20.79 17.93 -2.82
C THR A 101 19.35 17.82 -2.36
N VAL A 102 18.50 17.14 -3.14
CA VAL A 102 17.08 16.94 -2.80
C VAL A 102 16.96 16.38 -1.37
N PRO A 103 16.14 16.99 -0.49
CA PRO A 103 15.09 17.97 -0.79
C PRO A 103 15.51 19.44 -0.66
N TYR A 104 16.76 19.73 -0.36
CA TYR A 104 17.28 21.08 -0.13
C TYR A 104 18.11 21.54 -1.32
N VAL A 105 17.44 22.05 -2.35
CA VAL A 105 18.08 22.47 -3.61
C VAL A 105 17.75 23.92 -3.94
N LYS A 106 18.64 24.54 -4.71
CA LYS A 106 18.33 25.74 -5.49
C LYS A 106 18.03 25.33 -6.92
N ILE A 107 16.91 25.81 -7.42
CA ILE A 107 16.50 25.70 -8.82
C ILE A 107 16.75 27.04 -9.54
N LEU A 108 16.87 27.06 -10.86
CA LEU A 108 16.97 28.30 -11.63
C LEU A 108 16.15 28.21 -12.93
N PRO A 109 14.93 28.78 -12.96
CA PRO A 109 14.11 28.82 -14.16
C PRO A 109 14.85 29.46 -15.33
N ASP A 110 14.86 28.79 -16.47
CA ASP A 110 15.53 29.22 -17.70
C ASP A 110 14.55 29.50 -18.86
N GLY A 111 13.24 29.34 -18.60
CA GLY A 111 12.14 29.60 -19.53
C GLY A 111 12.00 28.53 -20.60
N LYS A 112 12.40 27.29 -20.32
CA LYS A 112 12.28 26.14 -21.21
C LYS A 112 11.82 24.93 -20.41
N TYR A 113 10.94 24.15 -21.01
CA TYR A 113 10.68 22.78 -20.57
C TYR A 113 11.56 21.81 -21.35
N ASP A 114 12.59 21.28 -20.70
CA ASP A 114 13.51 20.33 -21.30
C ASP A 114 13.92 19.19 -20.35
N ILE A 115 14.96 18.44 -20.74
CA ILE A 115 15.37 17.24 -19.99
C ILE A 115 15.89 17.58 -18.58
N ASP A 116 16.37 18.80 -18.34
CA ASP A 116 16.85 19.20 -17.02
C ASP A 116 15.67 19.37 -16.04
N ASP A 117 14.51 19.84 -16.50
CA ASP A 117 13.28 19.85 -15.71
C ASP A 117 12.78 18.45 -15.38
N MET A 118 12.84 17.55 -16.37
CA MET A 118 12.51 16.13 -16.16
C MET A 118 13.44 15.52 -15.10
N LEU A 119 14.73 15.86 -15.13
CA LEU A 119 15.67 15.40 -14.12
C LEU A 119 15.36 15.96 -12.73
N THR A 120 14.99 17.23 -12.61
CA THR A 120 14.52 17.80 -11.34
C THR A 120 13.30 17.05 -10.83
N PHE A 121 12.31 16.82 -11.70
CA PHE A 121 11.10 16.07 -11.37
C PHE A 121 11.40 14.65 -10.87
N VAL A 122 12.22 13.91 -11.60
CA VAL A 122 12.63 12.55 -11.24
C VAL A 122 13.43 12.51 -9.93
N GLN A 123 14.32 13.48 -9.69
CA GLN A 123 15.09 13.53 -8.44
C GLN A 123 14.19 13.74 -7.23
N PHE A 124 13.26 14.70 -7.30
CA PHE A 124 12.29 14.94 -6.23
C PHE A 124 11.30 13.79 -6.06
N GLY A 125 10.77 13.24 -7.14
CA GLY A 125 9.87 12.08 -7.10
C GLY A 125 10.53 10.86 -6.45
N ASN A 126 11.77 10.54 -6.84
CA ASN A 126 12.51 9.43 -6.22
C ASN A 126 12.79 9.67 -4.74
N TRP A 127 13.21 10.88 -4.35
CA TRP A 127 13.43 11.24 -2.95
C TRP A 127 12.13 11.15 -2.14
N TYR A 128 11.03 11.68 -2.68
CA TYR A 128 9.74 11.66 -2.02
C TYR A 128 9.27 10.22 -1.82
N LEU A 129 9.28 9.38 -2.85
CA LEU A 129 8.84 7.99 -2.72
C LEU A 129 9.70 7.18 -1.73
N GLN A 130 11.00 7.49 -1.60
CA GLN A 130 11.88 6.88 -0.59
C GLN A 130 11.53 7.31 0.85
N GLY A 131 11.20 8.59 1.06
CA GLY A 131 10.97 9.16 2.39
C GLY A 131 9.51 9.24 2.84
N ALA A 132 8.57 9.23 1.89
CA ALA A 132 7.15 9.55 2.08
C ALA A 132 6.24 8.32 2.08
N ALA A 133 6.80 7.12 1.99
CA ALA A 133 6.09 5.85 2.23
C ALA A 133 5.20 5.89 3.48
N GLY A 134 5.58 6.63 4.54
CA GLY A 134 4.73 6.87 5.72
C GLY A 134 3.64 7.93 5.53
N LYS A 135 3.91 9.01 4.77
CA LYS A 135 2.98 10.13 4.57
C LYS A 135 1.77 9.76 3.72
N VAL A 136 1.98 8.97 2.66
CA VAL A 136 0.89 8.45 1.83
C VAL A 136 -0.10 7.65 2.68
N ALA A 137 0.39 6.87 3.66
CA ALA A 137 -0.46 6.10 4.57
C ALA A 137 -1.23 6.95 5.62
N ASP A 138 -0.68 8.10 6.01
CA ASP A 138 -1.27 9.02 6.99
C ASP A 138 -2.43 9.87 6.41
N ASP A 139 -2.41 10.18 5.11
CA ASP A 139 -3.46 10.98 4.44
C ASP A 139 -4.81 10.23 4.24
N ILE A 140 -4.89 8.93 4.56
CA ILE A 140 -6.06 8.08 4.33
C ILE A 140 -6.77 7.70 5.65
N GLY A 141 -6.75 8.62 6.61
CA GLY A 141 -7.48 8.45 7.88
C GLY A 141 -9.00 8.35 7.73
N ASN A 142 -9.56 8.82 6.60
CA ASN A 142 -11.01 9.02 6.42
C ASN A 142 -11.67 8.19 5.31
N THR A 143 -10.92 7.39 4.54
CA THR A 143 -11.54 6.55 3.50
C THR A 143 -12.01 5.22 4.10
N PRO A 144 -13.29 4.85 3.93
CA PRO A 144 -13.78 3.55 4.39
C PRO A 144 -12.93 2.42 3.81
N ILE A 145 -12.42 1.56 4.69
CA ILE A 145 -11.72 0.35 4.28
C ILE A 145 -12.78 -0.60 3.73
N SER A 146 -12.71 -0.90 2.44
CA SER A 146 -13.43 -2.06 1.89
C SER A 146 -12.67 -3.31 2.31
N LEU A 147 -13.26 -4.12 3.16
CA LEU A 147 -12.66 -5.36 3.61
C LEU A 147 -13.03 -6.46 2.60
N ASP A 148 -12.16 -6.70 1.61
CA ASP A 148 -12.29 -7.89 0.76
C ASP A 148 -11.90 -9.10 1.63
N THR A 149 -12.91 -9.70 2.27
CA THR A 149 -12.72 -10.81 3.22
C THR A 149 -12.13 -12.04 2.52
N THR A 150 -10.86 -12.32 2.83
CA THR A 150 -10.09 -13.54 2.51
C THR A 150 -9.93 -13.83 1.02
N ILE A 151 -8.82 -13.38 0.46
CA ILE A 151 -8.43 -13.76 -0.90
C ILE A 151 -7.71 -15.10 -0.85
N GLN A 152 -8.35 -16.13 -1.39
CA GLN A 152 -7.77 -17.46 -1.59
C GLN A 152 -6.98 -17.56 -2.92
N SER A 153 -7.06 -16.53 -3.78
CA SER A 153 -6.29 -16.45 -5.03
C SER A 153 -4.85 -15.99 -4.79
N LYS A 154 -3.97 -16.29 -5.75
CA LYS A 154 -2.55 -15.88 -5.75
C LYS A 154 -2.35 -14.45 -6.26
N ASP A 155 -3.45 -13.77 -6.54
CA ASP A 155 -3.50 -12.45 -7.12
C ASP A 155 -4.71 -11.66 -6.63
N TYR A 156 -4.60 -10.35 -6.73
CA TYR A 156 -5.65 -9.38 -6.54
C TYR A 156 -5.59 -8.35 -7.67
N THR A 157 -6.75 -8.02 -8.23
CA THR A 157 -6.85 -7.06 -9.33
C THR A 157 -7.67 -5.86 -8.87
N VAL A 158 -7.14 -4.67 -9.08
CA VAL A 158 -7.86 -3.40 -8.94
C VAL A 158 -8.10 -2.84 -10.32
N SER A 159 -9.37 -2.77 -10.72
CA SER A 159 -9.81 -2.12 -11.97
C SER A 159 -10.18 -0.66 -11.72
N PHE A 160 -9.94 0.18 -12.73
CA PHE A 160 -10.27 1.61 -12.73
C PHE A 160 -10.82 2.05 -14.10
N SER A 161 -11.28 3.29 -14.21
CA SER A 161 -11.89 3.82 -15.45
C SER A 161 -10.83 4.08 -16.53
N GLU A 162 -11.20 3.88 -17.80
CA GLU A 162 -10.42 4.32 -18.97
C GLU A 162 -10.11 5.82 -18.99
N LEU A 163 -10.86 6.63 -18.24
CA LEU A 163 -10.63 8.08 -18.10
C LEU A 163 -9.52 8.42 -17.08
N THR A 164 -8.94 7.41 -16.44
CA THR A 164 -7.87 7.60 -15.45
C THR A 164 -6.61 8.10 -16.15
N GLN A 165 -6.17 9.29 -15.77
CA GLN A 165 -4.96 9.92 -16.30
C GLN A 165 -3.72 9.51 -15.50
N ALA A 166 -3.86 9.37 -14.17
CA ALA A 166 -2.75 8.97 -13.31
C ALA A 166 -3.24 8.08 -12.16
N ILE A 167 -2.35 7.21 -11.68
CA ILE A 167 -2.62 6.28 -10.57
C ILE A 167 -1.47 6.35 -9.57
N GLU A 168 -1.82 6.36 -8.30
CA GLU A 168 -0.91 6.16 -7.18
C GLU A 168 -1.31 4.88 -6.43
N VAL A 169 -0.35 3.99 -6.23
CA VAL A 169 -0.52 2.70 -5.57
C VAL A 169 0.39 2.63 -4.37
N TYR A 170 -0.18 2.26 -3.23
CA TYR A 170 0.57 1.99 -2.01
C TYR A 170 0.22 0.59 -1.49
N VAL A 171 1.24 -0.23 -1.28
CA VAL A 171 1.10 -1.59 -0.74
C VAL A 171 1.95 -1.72 0.51
N LYS A 172 1.33 -2.16 1.61
CA LYS A 172 2.00 -2.53 2.85
C LYS A 172 1.81 -4.01 3.11
N TYR A 173 2.89 -4.72 3.43
CA TYR A 173 2.87 -6.15 3.71
C TYR A 173 3.88 -6.52 4.82
N ASP A 174 3.79 -7.73 5.34
CA ASP A 174 4.80 -8.30 6.25
C ASP A 174 5.94 -8.95 5.44
N PRO A 175 7.14 -8.34 5.40
CA PRO A 175 8.24 -8.80 4.56
C PRO A 175 8.85 -10.12 5.04
N LEU A 176 8.58 -10.56 6.27
CA LEU A 176 9.00 -11.87 6.76
C LEU A 176 8.10 -13.00 6.26
N LYS A 177 6.91 -12.66 5.76
CA LYS A 177 5.90 -13.66 5.37
C LYS A 177 5.77 -13.77 3.87
N LEU A 178 5.63 -12.64 3.16
CA LEU A 178 5.48 -12.64 1.70
C LEU A 178 6.27 -11.50 1.06
N THR A 179 6.45 -11.62 -0.25
CA THR A 179 6.94 -10.53 -1.10
C THR A 179 5.97 -10.41 -2.27
N PRO A 180 5.12 -9.38 -2.29
CA PRO A 180 4.21 -9.17 -3.38
C PRO A 180 4.96 -8.60 -4.58
N ILE A 181 4.43 -8.89 -5.76
CA ILE A 181 4.88 -8.40 -7.05
C ILE A 181 3.71 -7.60 -7.61
N ILE A 182 3.90 -6.30 -7.80
CA ILE A 182 2.97 -5.51 -8.59
C ILE A 182 3.37 -5.75 -10.04
N GLU A 183 2.50 -6.43 -10.80
CA GLU A 183 2.65 -6.42 -12.25
C GLU A 183 2.27 -5.03 -12.73
N PRO A 184 3.20 -4.29 -13.34
CA PRO A 184 2.92 -2.91 -13.71
C PRO A 184 1.78 -2.89 -14.72
N THR A 185 0.86 -1.97 -14.51
CA THR A 185 0.29 -1.23 -15.63
C THR A 185 1.47 -0.54 -16.31
N SER A 186 1.80 -0.91 -17.55
CA SER A 186 2.69 -0.06 -18.33
C SER A 186 2.08 1.34 -18.40
N GLY A 187 2.90 2.37 -18.51
CA GLY A 187 2.44 3.76 -18.58
C GLY A 187 3.53 4.63 -19.16
N GLU A 188 3.17 5.83 -19.60
CA GLU A 188 4.14 6.79 -20.17
C GLU A 188 5.22 7.17 -19.15
N ILE A 189 4.84 7.37 -17.88
CA ILE A 189 5.77 7.65 -16.78
C ILE A 189 5.48 6.72 -15.61
N ASN A 190 6.54 6.14 -15.05
CA ASN A 190 6.47 5.28 -13.87
C ASN A 190 7.50 5.73 -12.85
N LEU A 191 7.04 6.10 -11.66
CA LEU A 191 7.88 6.37 -10.50
C LEU A 191 7.60 5.32 -9.44
N GLY A 192 8.60 4.55 -9.03
CA GLY A 192 8.41 3.43 -8.12
C GLY A 192 9.46 3.37 -7.02
N HIS A 193 9.04 2.98 -5.83
CA HIS A 193 9.91 2.66 -4.71
C HIS A 193 9.46 1.36 -4.03
N HIS A 194 10.43 0.52 -3.68
CA HIS A 194 10.22 -0.75 -2.98
C HIS A 194 11.16 -0.83 -1.78
N ASP A 195 10.61 -0.63 -0.59
CA ASP A 195 11.31 -0.85 0.68
C ASP A 195 11.03 -2.28 1.15
N THR A 196 11.94 -3.19 0.83
CA THR A 196 11.82 -4.62 1.18
C THR A 196 11.97 -4.88 2.68
N GLU A 197 12.66 -4.00 3.42
CA GLU A 197 12.86 -4.15 4.87
C GLU A 197 11.60 -3.75 5.65
N LYS A 198 10.91 -2.68 5.20
CA LYS A 198 9.65 -2.24 5.80
C LYS A 198 8.42 -2.89 5.17
N GLY A 199 8.57 -3.65 4.09
CA GLY A 199 7.46 -4.25 3.35
C GLY A 199 6.53 -3.21 2.73
N ILE A 200 7.11 -2.23 2.03
CA ILE A 200 6.34 -1.14 1.38
C ILE A 200 6.65 -1.11 -0.11
N ILE A 201 5.61 -1.00 -0.93
CA ILE A 201 5.72 -0.64 -2.34
C ILE A 201 4.91 0.64 -2.56
N SER A 202 5.50 1.60 -3.25
CA SER A 202 4.83 2.84 -3.66
C SER A 202 5.10 3.05 -5.15
N LEU A 203 4.05 3.28 -5.93
CA LEU A 203 4.14 3.40 -7.38
C LEU A 203 3.21 4.52 -7.86
N ILE A 204 3.70 5.38 -8.73
CA ILE A 204 2.91 6.35 -9.48
C ILE A 204 3.04 6.02 -10.96
N VAL A 205 1.91 5.92 -11.65
CA VAL A 205 1.81 5.64 -13.09
C VAL A 205 1.01 6.74 -13.75
N TYR A 206 1.59 7.42 -14.74
CA TYR A 206 0.87 8.35 -15.61
C TYR A 206 0.56 7.69 -16.95
N ASN A 207 -0.65 7.96 -17.46
CA ASN A 207 -1.24 7.38 -18.65
C ASN A 207 -1.09 5.85 -18.69
N PRO A 208 -1.74 5.12 -17.75
CA PRO A 208 -1.66 3.67 -17.68
C PRO A 208 -2.21 3.03 -18.97
N SER A 209 -1.51 2.03 -19.52
CA SER A 209 -1.88 1.33 -20.76
C SER A 209 -2.81 0.13 -20.53
N ASP A 210 -3.09 -0.22 -19.28
CA ASP A 210 -4.06 -1.26 -18.87
C ASP A 210 -4.96 -0.62 -17.80
N GLU A 211 -6.24 -1.00 -17.77
CA GLU A 211 -7.26 -0.52 -16.83
C GLU A 211 -7.19 -1.26 -15.47
N ASN A 212 -6.17 -2.09 -15.27
CA ASN A 212 -6.06 -2.99 -14.15
C ASN A 212 -4.65 -3.02 -13.55
N ILE A 213 -4.55 -2.81 -12.24
CA ILE A 213 -3.34 -3.14 -11.49
C ILE A 213 -3.49 -4.54 -10.90
N ARG A 214 -2.50 -5.39 -11.16
CA ARG A 214 -2.45 -6.78 -10.67
C ARG A 214 -1.38 -6.90 -9.59
N LEU A 215 -1.81 -7.22 -8.38
CA LEU A 215 -0.93 -7.59 -7.28
C LEU A 215 -0.85 -9.11 -7.21
N LYS A 216 0.33 -9.68 -7.37
CA LYS A 216 0.59 -11.12 -7.25
C LYS A 216 1.47 -11.39 -6.04
N TRP A 217 1.38 -12.60 -5.48
CA TRP A 217 2.31 -13.03 -4.44
C TRP A 217 2.54 -14.53 -4.51
N ASN A 218 3.70 -14.94 -4.00
CA ASN A 218 4.02 -16.35 -3.85
C ASN A 218 3.37 -16.93 -2.59
N GLN A 219 3.25 -18.26 -2.54
CA GLN A 219 2.68 -18.95 -1.38
C GLN A 219 3.49 -18.65 -0.11
N LEU A 220 2.77 -18.23 0.93
CA LEU A 220 3.24 -18.16 2.30
C LEU A 220 3.70 -19.55 2.79
N ASP A 221 4.63 -19.58 3.74
CA ASP A 221 4.93 -20.80 4.51
C ASP A 221 3.62 -21.46 4.99
N LYS A 222 3.57 -22.81 5.02
CA LYS A 222 2.35 -23.64 5.17
C LYS A 222 1.46 -23.36 6.41
N LYS A 223 1.86 -22.46 7.29
CA LYS A 223 1.14 -22.06 8.51
C LYS A 223 1.04 -20.55 8.70
N SER A 224 1.46 -19.78 7.69
CA SER A 224 1.53 -18.33 7.78
C SER A 224 0.28 -17.71 7.19
N GLU A 225 -0.34 -16.84 7.97
CA GLU A 225 -1.31 -15.86 7.50
C GLU A 225 -0.60 -14.50 7.48
N SER A 226 -0.87 -13.70 6.45
CA SER A 226 -0.36 -12.34 6.35
C SER A 226 -1.46 -11.43 5.84
N ASP A 227 -1.42 -10.19 6.27
CA ASP A 227 -2.26 -9.15 5.72
C ASP A 227 -1.47 -8.35 4.68
N ILE A 228 -2.16 -7.89 3.64
CA ILE A 228 -1.66 -6.90 2.70
C ILE A 228 -2.63 -5.72 2.70
N SER A 229 -2.15 -4.53 3.02
CA SER A 229 -2.90 -3.29 2.83
C SER A 229 -2.63 -2.76 1.43
N VAL A 230 -3.67 -2.52 0.65
CA VAL A 230 -3.58 -1.93 -0.69
C VAL A 230 -4.37 -0.63 -0.69
N LEU A 231 -3.75 0.44 -1.17
CA LEU A 231 -4.40 1.68 -1.53
C LEU A 231 -4.16 1.94 -3.01
N VAL A 232 -5.21 2.32 -3.72
CA VAL A 232 -5.13 2.87 -5.06
C VAL A 232 -5.85 4.20 -5.06
N LYS A 233 -5.16 5.25 -5.49
CA LYS A 233 -5.71 6.56 -5.76
C LYS A 233 -5.62 6.81 -7.26
N THR A 234 -6.71 7.23 -7.89
CA THR A 234 -6.75 7.54 -9.32
C THR A 234 -7.10 9.01 -9.51
N THR A 235 -6.50 9.65 -10.50
CA THR A 235 -6.81 11.02 -10.91
C THR A 235 -7.27 10.99 -12.37
N ASP A 236 -8.41 11.60 -12.66
CA ASP A 236 -8.92 11.75 -14.04
C ASP A 236 -8.37 13.01 -14.74
N GLN A 237 -8.77 13.20 -15.99
CA GLN A 237 -8.35 14.35 -16.82
C GLN A 237 -8.80 15.72 -16.28
N ASN A 238 -9.78 15.76 -15.38
CA ASN A 238 -10.26 16.98 -14.74
C ASN A 238 -9.58 17.24 -13.38
N GLY A 239 -8.61 16.39 -13.00
CA GLY A 239 -8.00 16.41 -11.67
C GLY A 239 -8.92 15.85 -10.57
N GLN A 240 -10.01 15.17 -10.93
CA GLN A 240 -10.89 14.52 -9.95
C GLN A 240 -10.24 13.24 -9.44
N GLU A 241 -10.13 13.13 -8.12
CA GLU A 241 -9.49 12.00 -7.46
C GLU A 241 -10.52 10.99 -6.93
N THR A 242 -10.20 9.70 -7.06
CA THR A 242 -10.91 8.62 -6.36
C THR A 242 -9.93 7.77 -5.56
N VAL A 243 -10.35 7.28 -4.40
CA VAL A 243 -9.50 6.48 -3.50
C VAL A 243 -10.19 5.17 -3.17
N LYS A 244 -9.48 4.06 -3.38
CA LYS A 244 -9.87 2.72 -2.97
C LYS A 244 -8.85 2.16 -1.97
N ARG A 245 -9.33 1.76 -0.80
CA ARG A 245 -8.51 1.11 0.23
C ARG A 245 -9.06 -0.29 0.52
N THR A 246 -8.18 -1.28 0.44
CA THR A 246 -8.50 -2.68 0.70
C THR A 246 -7.50 -3.30 1.66
N MET A 247 -7.99 -4.15 2.58
CA MET A 247 -7.17 -5.06 3.38
C MET A 247 -7.38 -6.49 2.88
N LEU A 248 -6.30 -7.14 2.42
CA LEU A 248 -6.31 -8.51 1.94
C LEU A 248 -5.77 -9.43 3.02
N LYS A 249 -6.58 -10.41 3.44
CA LYS A 249 -6.08 -11.52 4.26
C LYS A 249 -5.57 -12.62 3.34
N VAL A 250 -4.26 -12.82 3.32
CA VAL A 250 -3.58 -13.85 2.53
C VAL A 250 -3.29 -15.06 3.42
N ILE A 251 -3.74 -16.23 2.98
CA ILE A 251 -3.50 -17.51 3.65
C ILE A 251 -2.66 -18.42 2.76
N SER A 252 -1.84 -19.27 3.38
CA SER A 252 -1.15 -20.33 2.65
C SER A 252 -2.17 -21.38 2.16
N VAL A 253 -2.26 -21.56 0.84
CA VAL A 253 -3.11 -22.56 0.19
C VAL A 253 -2.21 -23.67 -0.36
N PRO A 254 -2.44 -24.96 -0.06
CA PRO A 254 -1.65 -26.05 -0.63
C PRO A 254 -1.81 -26.15 -2.15
N SER A 255 -0.79 -26.65 -2.85
CA SER A 255 -0.84 -26.82 -4.31
C SER A 255 -1.56 -28.09 -4.77
N GLU A 256 -1.68 -29.08 -3.90
CA GLU A 256 -2.28 -30.38 -4.20
C GLU A 256 -3.00 -30.94 -2.98
N PHE A 257 -3.88 -31.90 -3.21
CA PHE A 257 -4.47 -32.67 -2.12
C PHE A 257 -3.40 -33.53 -1.46
N ALA A 258 -3.39 -33.57 -0.14
CA ALA A 258 -2.50 -34.45 0.62
C ALA A 258 -3.19 -35.00 1.87
N LEU A 259 -2.81 -36.22 2.24
CA LEU A 259 -3.10 -36.80 3.55
C LEU A 259 -1.76 -37.05 4.23
N HIS A 260 -1.56 -36.49 5.42
CA HIS A 260 -0.33 -36.60 6.19
C HIS A 260 -0.39 -37.77 7.18
N ASP A 261 0.77 -38.13 7.72
CA ASP A 261 0.83 -39.05 8.85
C ASP A 261 0.09 -38.46 10.05
N ASN A 262 -0.73 -39.29 10.67
CA ASN A 262 -1.40 -38.96 11.90
C ASN A 262 -0.37 -38.82 13.02
N TYR A 263 -0.59 -37.89 13.95
CA TYR A 263 0.28 -37.71 15.10
C TYR A 263 -0.55 -37.55 16.39
N PRO A 264 -0.19 -38.24 17.48
CA PRO A 264 0.87 -39.27 17.56
C PRO A 264 0.53 -40.53 16.75
N ASN A 265 1.54 -41.34 16.40
CA ASN A 265 1.38 -42.69 15.84
C ASN A 265 2.61 -43.53 16.22
N PRO A 266 2.47 -44.58 17.07
CA PRO A 266 1.23 -45.07 17.68
C PRO A 266 0.56 -44.05 18.62
N PHE A 267 -0.75 -44.17 18.84
CA PHE A 267 -1.54 -43.22 19.65
C PHE A 267 -2.32 -43.89 20.78
N ASN A 268 -2.71 -43.13 21.81
CA ASN A 268 -3.55 -43.59 22.93
C ASN A 268 -4.27 -42.41 23.63
N PRO A 269 -5.63 -42.37 23.68
CA PRO A 269 -6.56 -42.84 22.67
C PRO A 269 -6.73 -41.82 21.53
N THR A 270 -5.99 -40.70 21.56
CA THR A 270 -6.22 -39.56 20.67
C THR A 270 -5.11 -39.40 19.63
N THR A 271 -5.50 -39.18 18.37
CA THR A 271 -4.59 -38.78 17.29
C THR A 271 -5.21 -37.67 16.45
N THR A 272 -4.37 -36.87 15.81
CA THR A 272 -4.81 -35.85 14.84
C THR A 272 -4.44 -36.26 13.43
N PHE A 273 -5.42 -36.24 12.53
CA PHE A 273 -5.23 -36.36 11.09
C PHE A 273 -5.05 -34.96 10.51
N ARG A 274 -4.07 -34.79 9.61
CA ARG A 274 -3.84 -33.55 8.88
C ARG A 274 -3.98 -33.81 7.39
N PHE A 275 -4.65 -32.91 6.68
CA PHE A 275 -4.86 -33.02 5.25
C PHE A 275 -4.93 -31.65 4.58
N ASP A 276 -4.59 -31.63 3.29
CA ASP A 276 -4.41 -30.43 2.49
C ASP A 276 -5.49 -30.41 1.41
N VAL A 277 -6.13 -29.25 1.23
CA VAL A 277 -7.21 -29.03 0.26
C VAL A 277 -6.82 -27.85 -0.62
N PRO A 278 -6.45 -28.03 -1.90
CA PRO A 278 -5.95 -26.96 -2.77
C PRO A 278 -7.04 -26.05 -3.35
N GLU A 279 -8.28 -26.52 -3.37
CA GLU A 279 -9.44 -25.81 -3.91
C GLU A 279 -10.71 -26.23 -3.14
N VAL A 280 -11.78 -25.43 -3.22
CA VAL A 280 -13.05 -25.75 -2.53
C VAL A 280 -13.54 -27.13 -2.94
N SER A 281 -13.75 -28.03 -1.97
CA SER A 281 -14.06 -29.44 -2.26
C SER A 281 -14.85 -30.13 -1.15
N ASP A 282 -15.63 -31.13 -1.55
CA ASP A 282 -16.21 -32.09 -0.61
C ASP A 282 -15.16 -33.13 -0.21
N VAL A 283 -14.96 -33.29 1.10
CA VAL A 283 -13.91 -34.13 1.69
C VAL A 283 -14.55 -35.12 2.65
N THR A 284 -14.22 -36.40 2.46
CA THR A 284 -14.60 -37.48 3.37
C THR A 284 -13.34 -38.12 3.95
N LEU A 285 -13.21 -38.11 5.28
CA LEU A 285 -12.19 -38.89 5.98
C LEU A 285 -12.87 -40.10 6.64
N SER A 286 -12.57 -41.30 6.15
CA SER A 286 -13.11 -42.55 6.69
C SER A 286 -12.02 -43.37 7.40
N ILE A 287 -12.36 -43.95 8.54
CA ILE A 287 -11.50 -44.86 9.31
C ILE A 287 -12.05 -46.28 9.15
N TYR A 288 -11.16 -47.25 8.94
CA TYR A 288 -11.48 -48.65 8.74
C TYR A 288 -10.64 -49.53 9.66
N ASN A 289 -11.21 -50.65 10.10
CA ASN A 289 -10.44 -51.72 10.72
C ASN A 289 -9.81 -52.64 9.65
N LEU A 290 -8.99 -53.62 10.06
CA LEU A 290 -8.34 -54.57 9.14
C LEU A 290 -9.32 -55.48 8.38
N LEU A 291 -10.57 -55.60 8.83
CA LEU A 291 -11.62 -56.34 8.11
C LEU A 291 -12.28 -55.48 7.01
N GLY A 292 -11.85 -54.23 6.84
CA GLY A 292 -12.44 -53.28 5.88
C GLY A 292 -13.77 -52.69 6.35
N GLN A 293 -14.17 -52.91 7.60
CA GLN A 293 -15.37 -52.32 8.15
C GLN A 293 -15.11 -50.85 8.49
N LYS A 294 -16.04 -49.98 8.10
CA LYS A 294 -15.97 -48.56 8.42
C LYS A 294 -16.27 -48.36 9.91
N VAL A 295 -15.36 -47.67 10.59
CA VAL A 295 -15.39 -47.43 12.04
C VAL A 295 -15.93 -46.04 12.34
N ARG A 296 -15.40 -45.02 11.65
CA ARG A 296 -15.75 -43.62 11.86
C ARG A 296 -15.69 -42.88 10.53
N THR A 297 -16.60 -41.92 10.33
CA THR A 297 -16.58 -41.04 9.16
C THR A 297 -16.64 -39.57 9.58
N PHE A 298 -15.80 -38.73 8.96
CA PHE A 298 -15.91 -37.28 9.00
C PHE A 298 -16.22 -36.78 7.60
N ASN A 299 -17.39 -36.14 7.44
CA ASN A 299 -17.85 -35.60 6.17
C ASN A 299 -17.82 -34.07 6.23
N TYR A 300 -17.11 -33.45 5.30
CA TYR A 300 -17.01 -32.00 5.15
C TYR A 300 -17.49 -31.62 3.76
N GLN A 301 -18.53 -30.79 3.68
CA GLN A 301 -19.04 -30.26 2.41
C GLN A 301 -18.51 -28.85 2.18
N ASN A 302 -18.23 -28.49 0.93
CA ASN A 302 -17.70 -27.18 0.54
C ASN A 302 -16.50 -26.74 1.40
N THR A 303 -15.59 -27.68 1.68
CA THR A 303 -14.38 -27.41 2.49
C THR A 303 -13.51 -26.41 1.75
N SER A 304 -13.21 -25.27 2.38
CA SER A 304 -12.38 -24.23 1.76
C SER A 304 -10.96 -24.74 1.47
N ALA A 305 -10.30 -24.11 0.51
CA ALA A 305 -8.88 -24.35 0.29
C ALA A 305 -8.07 -24.00 1.55
N GLY A 306 -7.07 -24.83 1.89
CA GLY A 306 -6.23 -24.65 3.08
C GLY A 306 -5.72 -25.95 3.70
N TYR A 307 -5.08 -25.78 4.85
CA TYR A 307 -4.56 -26.88 5.68
C TYR A 307 -5.56 -27.20 6.79
N HIS A 308 -6.02 -28.45 6.85
CA HIS A 308 -7.08 -28.89 7.74
C HIS A 308 -6.58 -29.97 8.69
N SER A 309 -7.25 -30.08 9.84
CA SER A 309 -6.99 -31.15 10.79
C SER A 309 -8.25 -31.60 11.52
N VAL A 310 -8.32 -32.89 11.84
CA VAL A 310 -9.38 -33.46 12.65
C VAL A 310 -8.79 -34.43 13.67
N THR A 311 -9.26 -34.31 14.91
CA THR A 311 -8.85 -35.16 16.02
C THR A 311 -9.83 -36.32 16.16
N TRP A 312 -9.30 -37.51 16.35
CA TRP A 312 -10.07 -38.72 16.63
C TRP A 312 -9.64 -39.31 17.97
N ASP A 313 -10.62 -39.72 18.76
CA ASP A 313 -10.54 -40.17 20.14
C ASP A 313 -10.77 -41.68 20.29
N ALA A 314 -10.48 -42.44 19.23
CA ALA A 314 -10.68 -43.89 19.15
C ALA A 314 -12.15 -44.33 19.33
N THR A 315 -13.13 -43.51 18.91
CA THR A 315 -14.54 -43.91 18.92
C THR A 315 -15.07 -44.33 17.53
N ASN A 316 -16.06 -45.22 17.50
CA ASN A 316 -16.82 -45.52 16.28
C ASN A 316 -17.90 -44.44 16.02
N ASP A 317 -18.68 -44.57 14.93
CA ASP A 317 -19.77 -43.64 14.61
C ASP A 317 -20.91 -43.63 15.68
N LEU A 318 -20.99 -44.66 16.53
CA LEU A 318 -21.93 -44.72 17.68
C LEU A 318 -21.35 -44.09 18.97
N GLY A 319 -20.10 -43.60 18.94
CA GLY A 319 -19.42 -43.01 20.10
C GLY A 319 -18.78 -44.04 21.04
N GLU A 320 -18.72 -45.31 20.66
CA GLU A 320 -18.14 -46.38 21.47
C GLU A 320 -16.64 -46.51 21.20
N GLN A 321 -15.85 -46.74 22.26
CA GLN A 321 -14.41 -46.96 22.15
C GLN A 321 -14.07 -48.23 21.36
N VAL A 322 -13.09 -48.11 20.47
CA VAL A 322 -12.60 -49.24 19.67
C VAL A 322 -11.37 -49.89 20.32
N GLY A 323 -11.15 -51.17 20.02
CA GLY A 323 -10.04 -51.92 20.60
C GLY A 323 -8.67 -51.52 20.05
N ALA A 324 -7.59 -51.75 20.81
CA ALA A 324 -6.24 -51.58 20.30
C ALA A 324 -6.00 -52.45 19.06
N GLY A 325 -5.20 -51.92 18.12
CA GLY A 325 -4.95 -52.60 16.86
C GLY A 325 -4.52 -51.67 15.74
N VAL A 326 -4.44 -52.24 14.54
CA VAL A 326 -4.12 -51.50 13.33
C VAL A 326 -5.40 -51.02 12.66
N TYR A 327 -5.41 -49.76 12.26
CA TYR A 327 -6.49 -49.13 11.52
C TYR A 327 -5.94 -48.50 10.25
N LEU A 328 -6.82 -48.36 9.25
CA LEU A 328 -6.56 -47.57 8.05
C LEU A 328 -7.43 -46.32 8.09
N TYR A 329 -6.90 -45.21 7.60
CA TYR A 329 -7.68 -44.00 7.38
C TYR A 329 -7.49 -43.54 5.94
N GLN A 330 -8.58 -43.09 5.33
CA GLN A 330 -8.64 -42.70 3.93
C GLN A 330 -9.27 -41.32 3.81
N LEU A 331 -8.55 -40.42 3.12
CA LEU A 331 -9.09 -39.17 2.64
C LEU A 331 -9.58 -39.36 1.22
N GLN A 332 -10.82 -38.98 0.95
CA GLN A 332 -11.45 -39.07 -0.35
C GLN A 332 -12.10 -37.74 -0.72
N THR A 333 -11.85 -37.29 -1.96
CA THR A 333 -12.57 -36.21 -2.64
C THR A 333 -13.04 -36.72 -4.00
N LYS A 334 -13.61 -35.86 -4.84
CA LYS A 334 -14.03 -36.23 -6.20
C LYS A 334 -12.88 -36.81 -7.05
N ASN A 335 -11.69 -36.23 -6.95
CA ASN A 335 -10.55 -36.54 -7.81
C ASN A 335 -9.31 -37.07 -7.05
N PHE A 336 -9.38 -37.20 -5.72
CA PHE A 336 -8.25 -37.62 -4.89
C PHE A 336 -8.67 -38.71 -3.90
N VAL A 337 -7.87 -39.77 -3.79
CA VAL A 337 -8.00 -40.80 -2.76
C VAL A 337 -6.61 -41.12 -2.21
N LYS A 338 -6.44 -41.02 -0.90
CA LYS A 338 -5.21 -41.44 -0.23
C LYS A 338 -5.53 -42.19 1.05
N THR A 339 -4.88 -43.34 1.23
CA THR A 339 -5.02 -44.18 2.42
C THR A 339 -3.69 -44.26 3.16
N ARG A 340 -3.75 -44.26 4.49
CA ARG A 340 -2.63 -44.46 5.40
C ARG A 340 -3.00 -45.40 6.53
N LYS A 341 -1.99 -45.89 7.25
CA LYS A 341 -2.13 -46.83 8.38
C LYS A 341 -1.79 -46.15 9.70
N MET A 342 -2.45 -46.56 10.78
CA MET A 342 -2.17 -46.11 12.14
C MET A 342 -2.31 -47.25 13.15
N VAL A 343 -1.70 -47.08 14.32
CA VAL A 343 -1.71 -48.08 15.40
C VAL A 343 -2.26 -47.45 16.68
N LEU A 344 -3.38 -47.99 17.18
CA LEU A 344 -3.95 -47.64 18.48
C LEU A 344 -3.34 -48.54 19.55
N LEU A 345 -2.76 -47.92 20.57
CA LEU A 345 -2.32 -48.57 21.80
C LEU A 345 -3.40 -48.44 22.87
N LYS A 346 -3.40 -49.38 23.82
CA LYS A 346 -4.26 -49.34 25.01
C LYS A 346 -3.46 -48.91 26.22
#